data_AF-A0A1Y6LAX4-F1
#
_entry.id   AF-A0A1Y6LAX4-F1
#
_cell.length_a   1.000
_cell.length_b   1.000
_cell.length_c   1.000
_cell.angle_alpha   90.00
_cell.angle_beta   90.00
_cell.angle_gamma   90.00
#
_symmetry.space_group_name_H-M   'P 1'
#
loop_
_entity.id
_entity.type
_entity.pdbx_description
1 polymer ?
#
loop_
_entity_poly.entity_id
_entity_poly.type
_entity_poly.pdbx_seq_one_letter_code
_entity_poly.pdbx_strand_id
1 'polypeptide(L)'
;MAFTAWNTPQGEAVEKARLEAQGLPIERDDTPMRDVDDPPSDGDPPTPTPPPATLSLPADLQAFRMPTTMDQFAPQYISVKAWTEALTKAQSADAAVRRSGRQTLNRYNYAGRVQETDEGLPAFTECRLCKRAGYVCRAYKDIVTHKTTCGYCFSRGKADCGAGKPVDEGAEPAVEDAAGRGIIADMEVKMAAMEDDIELLTDANLELENKGKALLSEIELLKGSHSAKIKGLVSKIKLLKDQQVDLLASYELNQEELTTVREALEEKDAAIERRLAKLEGK
;
A
#
# COMPACT_ATOMS: atom_id res chain seq x y z
N MET A 1 -11.46 -1.01 32.47
CA MET A 1 -10.12 -1.59 32.22
C MET A 1 -9.33 -0.55 31.44
N ALA A 2 -8.37 0.11 32.09
CA ALA A 2 -7.61 1.21 31.53
C ALA A 2 -6.27 0.69 30.98
N PHE A 3 -6.00 0.91 29.69
CA PHE A 3 -4.69 0.69 29.08
C PHE A 3 -3.86 1.96 29.23
N THR A 4 -2.95 1.97 30.20
CA THR A 4 -1.91 2.99 30.31
C THR A 4 -0.75 2.64 29.38
N ALA A 5 -0.49 3.53 28.43
CA ALA A 5 0.62 3.47 27.50
C ALA A 5 1.96 3.52 28.24
N TRP A 6 2.84 2.57 27.94
CA TRP A 6 4.25 2.58 28.34
C TRP A 6 5.04 3.47 27.39
N ASN A 7 5.19 4.75 27.72
CA ASN A 7 6.26 5.59 27.19
C ASN A 7 7.46 5.47 28.13
N THR A 8 8.31 4.47 27.92
CA THR A 8 9.59 4.36 28.60
C THR A 8 10.68 5.12 27.81
N PRO A 9 11.58 5.88 28.46
CA PRO A 9 12.68 6.64 27.83
C PRO A 9 13.72 5.79 27.10
N GLN A 10 13.54 4.46 27.02
CA GLN A 10 14.44 3.56 26.31
C GLN A 10 14.13 3.46 24.81
N GLY A 11 12.98 3.94 24.33
CA GLY A 11 12.62 3.91 22.91
C GLY A 11 13.51 4.80 22.03
N GLU A 12 13.82 6.02 22.49
CA GLU A 12 14.61 6.97 21.69
C GLU A 12 16.06 6.53 21.48
N ALA A 13 16.67 5.85 22.46
CA ALA A 13 18.03 5.34 22.33
C ALA A 13 18.11 4.18 21.32
N VAL A 14 17.08 3.34 21.27
CA VAL A 14 17.03 2.20 20.33
C VAL A 14 16.72 2.67 18.90
N GLU A 15 15.88 3.69 18.74
CA GLU A 15 15.58 4.25 17.43
C GLU A 15 16.77 5.04 16.86
N LYS A 16 17.53 5.75 17.71
CA LYS A 16 18.78 6.41 17.31
C LYS A 16 19.86 5.39 16.90
N ALA A 17 20.05 4.31 17.66
CA ALA A 17 21.00 3.25 17.30
C ALA A 17 20.58 2.50 16.02
N ARG A 18 19.27 2.36 15.76
CA ARG A 18 18.75 1.76 14.53
C ARG A 18 18.99 2.65 13.31
N LEU A 19 18.90 3.97 13.44
CA LEU A 19 19.20 4.92 12.37
C LEU A 19 20.71 4.99 12.07
N GLU A 20 21.57 4.95 13.09
CA GLU A 20 23.03 4.88 12.90
C GLU A 20 23.49 3.57 12.23
N ALA A 21 22.84 2.44 12.54
CA ALA A 21 23.14 1.14 11.92
C ALA A 21 22.70 1.04 10.45
N GLN A 22 21.82 1.92 9.97
CA GLN A 22 21.35 1.92 8.58
C GLN A 22 22.32 2.60 7.61
N GLY A 23 23.42 3.18 8.09
CA GLY A 23 24.45 3.76 7.22
C GLY A 23 23.91 4.82 6.26
N LEU A 24 22.78 5.45 6.62
CA LEU A 24 22.27 6.59 5.87
C LEU A 24 23.28 7.72 6.07
N PRO A 25 23.92 8.21 4.99
CA PRO A 25 24.86 9.31 5.09
C PRO A 25 24.10 10.50 5.69
N ILE A 26 24.52 10.93 6.88
CA ILE A 26 24.21 12.27 7.35
C ILE A 26 24.97 13.16 6.37
N GLU A 27 24.27 13.67 5.35
CA GLU A 27 24.77 14.73 4.49
C GLU A 27 25.08 15.92 5.41
N ARG A 28 26.35 16.01 5.83
CA ARG A 28 26.92 17.27 6.25
C ARG A 28 26.98 18.10 4.99
N ASP A 29 26.05 19.03 4.90
CA ASP A 29 26.03 20.06 3.89
C ASP A 29 27.23 20.99 4.17
N ASP A 30 28.42 20.52 3.80
CA ASP A 30 29.64 21.32 3.71
C ASP A 30 29.57 22.13 2.41
N THR A 31 28.46 22.87 2.22
CA THR A 31 28.43 23.90 1.19
C THR A 31 29.38 25.00 1.67
N PRO A 32 30.51 25.26 0.98
CA PRO A 32 31.30 26.44 1.28
C PRO A 32 30.39 27.65 1.10
N MET A 33 30.31 28.50 2.13
CA MET A 33 29.66 29.80 2.04
C MET A 33 30.27 30.54 0.83
N ARG A 34 29.56 30.50 -0.30
CA ARG A 34 29.85 31.37 -1.42
C ARG A 34 29.52 32.76 -0.95
N ASP A 35 30.52 33.64 -0.94
CA ASP A 35 30.32 35.08 -0.83
C ASP A 35 29.34 35.50 -1.92
N VAL A 36 28.11 35.80 -1.51
CA VAL A 36 27.04 36.29 -2.37
C VAL A 36 27.22 37.80 -2.50
N ASP A 37 28.15 38.20 -3.37
CA ASP A 37 28.33 39.59 -3.81
C ASP A 37 28.12 39.71 -5.33
N ASP A 38 27.09 39.03 -5.85
CA ASP A 38 26.54 39.34 -7.17
C ASP A 38 25.03 39.60 -7.05
N PRO A 39 24.55 40.81 -7.38
CA PRO A 39 23.11 41.08 -7.41
C PRO A 39 22.46 40.16 -8.46
N PRO A 40 21.27 39.59 -8.16
CA PRO A 40 20.57 38.74 -9.09
C PRO A 40 20.25 39.56 -10.35
N SER A 41 20.91 39.18 -11.45
CA SER A 41 20.48 39.54 -12.80
C SER A 41 19.00 39.19 -12.93
N ASP A 42 18.20 40.14 -13.42
CA ASP A 42 16.76 40.08 -13.66
C ASP A 42 16.38 38.88 -14.57
N GLY A 43 16.44 37.67 -14.01
CA GLY A 43 15.99 36.45 -14.62
C GLY A 43 14.47 36.48 -14.68
N ASP A 44 13.95 36.37 -15.90
CA ASP A 44 12.51 36.32 -16.18
C ASP A 44 11.78 35.40 -15.18
N PRO A 45 10.63 35.83 -14.63
CA PRO A 45 9.89 35.05 -13.68
C PRO A 45 9.58 33.66 -14.27
N PRO A 46 9.76 32.57 -13.49
CA PRO A 46 9.54 31.22 -13.99
C PRO A 46 8.10 31.14 -14.53
N THR A 47 8.01 30.89 -15.84
CA THR A 47 6.73 30.73 -16.53
C THR A 47 5.90 29.71 -15.76
N PRO A 48 4.71 30.07 -15.24
CA PRO A 48 3.91 29.15 -14.45
C PRO A 48 3.63 27.92 -15.29
N THR A 49 4.13 26.78 -14.83
CA THR A 49 3.86 25.49 -15.46
C THR A 49 2.34 25.33 -15.49
N PRO A 50 1.71 25.15 -16.68
CA PRO A 50 0.27 25.00 -16.75
C PRO A 50 -0.12 23.82 -15.86
N PRO A 51 -1.17 23.95 -15.03
CA PRO A 51 -1.61 22.85 -14.19
C PRO A 51 -1.83 21.61 -15.07
N PRO A 52 -1.40 20.42 -14.62
CA PRO A 52 -1.56 19.20 -15.40
C PRO A 52 -3.02 19.10 -15.84
N ALA A 53 -3.22 18.95 -17.14
CA ALA A 53 -4.55 18.94 -17.75
C ALA A 53 -5.45 18.00 -16.95
N THR A 54 -6.39 18.57 -16.20
CA THR A 54 -7.41 17.82 -15.48
C THR A 54 -8.15 17.02 -16.52
N LEU A 55 -7.87 15.71 -16.57
CA LEU A 55 -8.55 14.77 -17.44
C LEU A 55 -10.04 14.87 -17.08
N SER A 56 -10.77 15.65 -17.87
CA SER A 56 -12.20 15.85 -17.68
C SER A 56 -12.86 14.50 -17.85
N LEU A 57 -13.39 13.95 -16.75
CA LEU A 57 -14.12 12.70 -16.78
C LEU A 57 -15.33 12.87 -17.70
N PRO A 58 -15.67 11.87 -18.53
CA PRO A 58 -16.92 11.85 -19.28
C PRO A 58 -18.12 12.18 -18.36
N ALA A 59 -19.06 13.00 -18.84
CA ALA A 59 -20.15 13.53 -18.03
C ALA A 59 -21.00 12.45 -17.33
N ASP A 60 -21.11 11.28 -17.95
CA ASP A 60 -21.82 10.13 -17.39
C ASP A 60 -21.07 9.45 -16.24
N LEU A 61 -19.74 9.56 -16.19
CA LEU A 61 -18.92 9.05 -15.08
C LEU A 61 -18.86 10.04 -13.91
N GLN A 62 -19.11 11.32 -14.14
CA GLN A 62 -19.17 12.35 -13.09
C GLN A 62 -20.35 12.15 -12.13
N ALA A 63 -21.39 11.41 -12.55
CA ALA A 63 -22.55 11.09 -11.72
C ALA A 63 -22.25 10.08 -10.60
N PHE A 64 -21.14 9.34 -10.67
CA PHE A 64 -20.75 8.40 -9.62
C PHE A 64 -19.99 9.11 -8.49
N ARG A 65 -20.54 9.05 -7.28
CA ARG A 65 -19.87 9.55 -6.07
C ARG A 65 -19.10 8.42 -5.38
N MET A 66 -17.85 8.69 -5.02
CA MET A 66 -17.07 7.80 -4.16
C MET A 66 -17.62 7.87 -2.72
N PRO A 67 -17.89 6.74 -2.06
CA PRO A 67 -18.21 6.71 -0.63
C PRO A 67 -17.14 7.41 0.20
N THR A 68 -17.57 8.08 1.27
CA THR A 68 -16.69 8.89 2.13
C THR A 68 -16.26 8.16 3.40
N THR A 69 -16.84 6.99 3.69
CA THR A 69 -16.45 6.19 4.83
C THR A 69 -14.97 5.80 4.79
N MET A 70 -14.32 5.89 5.96
CA MET A 70 -12.94 5.42 6.19
C MET A 70 -12.93 4.05 6.89
N ASP A 71 -14.08 3.57 7.35
CA ASP A 71 -14.20 2.25 7.98
C ASP A 71 -14.10 1.15 6.93
N GLN A 72 -13.02 0.38 6.97
CA GLN A 72 -12.73 -0.68 6.00
C GLN A 72 -13.73 -1.84 6.06
N PHE A 73 -14.46 -1.96 7.17
CA PHE A 73 -15.47 -2.99 7.37
C PHE A 73 -16.87 -2.52 6.94
N ALA A 74 -17.04 -1.22 6.65
CA ALA A 74 -18.31 -0.68 6.23
C ALA A 74 -18.75 -1.25 4.87
N PRO A 75 -20.04 -1.52 4.67
CA PRO A 75 -20.56 -2.12 3.44
C PRO A 75 -20.24 -1.38 2.15
N GLN A 76 -20.15 -0.06 2.25
CA GLN A 76 -19.92 0.86 1.14
C GLN A 76 -18.44 1.25 1.01
N TYR A 77 -17.54 0.73 1.84
CA TYR A 77 -16.13 1.05 1.74
C TYR A 77 -15.52 0.52 0.44
N ILE A 78 -14.75 1.38 -0.21
CA ILE A 78 -13.91 1.05 -1.36
C ILE A 78 -12.63 1.87 -1.26
N SER A 79 -11.48 1.23 -1.48
CA SER A 79 -10.21 1.95 -1.47
C SER A 79 -10.11 2.91 -2.66
N VAL A 80 -9.41 4.03 -2.50
CA VAL A 80 -9.17 4.99 -3.59
C VAL A 80 -8.59 4.28 -4.82
N LYS A 81 -7.63 3.37 -4.61
CA LYS A 81 -7.04 2.57 -5.69
C LYS A 81 -8.09 1.75 -6.45
N ALA A 82 -8.97 1.03 -5.74
CA ALA A 82 -10.00 0.21 -6.38
C ALA A 82 -11.06 1.07 -7.08
N TRP A 83 -11.39 2.23 -6.53
CA TRP A 83 -12.28 3.21 -7.17
C TRP A 83 -11.67 3.74 -8.48
N THR A 84 -10.41 4.17 -8.45
CA THR A 84 -9.69 4.62 -9.65
C THR A 84 -9.59 3.52 -10.69
N GLU A 85 -9.30 2.28 -10.30
CA GLU A 85 -9.28 1.14 -11.23
C GLU A 85 -10.66 0.91 -11.87
N ALA A 86 -11.74 1.01 -11.10
CA ALA A 86 -13.10 0.89 -11.62
C ALA A 86 -13.43 2.04 -12.60
N LEU A 87 -12.99 3.27 -12.32
CA LEU A 87 -13.10 4.42 -13.24
C LEU A 87 -12.34 4.17 -14.54
N THR A 88 -11.08 3.72 -14.46
CA THR A 88 -10.28 3.38 -15.65
C THR A 88 -10.93 2.26 -16.45
N LYS A 89 -11.43 1.20 -15.81
CA LYS A 89 -12.17 0.12 -16.49
C LYS A 89 -13.43 0.66 -17.17
N ALA A 90 -14.16 1.56 -16.53
CA ALA A 90 -15.37 2.18 -17.08
C ALA A 90 -15.10 3.07 -18.31
N GLN A 91 -13.85 3.48 -18.54
CA GLN A 91 -13.40 4.22 -19.73
C GLN A 91 -12.81 3.32 -20.82
N SER A 92 -12.70 2.01 -20.59
CA SER A 92 -12.13 1.08 -21.56
C SER A 92 -12.92 1.06 -22.87
N ALA A 93 -12.20 0.88 -23.98
CA ALA A 93 -12.80 0.64 -25.30
C ALA A 93 -13.54 -0.72 -25.34
N ASP A 94 -13.06 -1.72 -24.58
CA ASP A 94 -13.68 -3.04 -24.47
C ASP A 94 -15.03 -2.94 -23.72
N ALA A 95 -16.09 -3.42 -24.37
CA ALA A 95 -17.46 -3.34 -23.84
C ALA A 95 -17.68 -4.18 -22.56
N ALA A 96 -17.05 -5.34 -22.45
CA ALA A 96 -17.18 -6.22 -21.28
C ALA A 96 -16.45 -5.60 -20.08
N VAL A 97 -15.22 -5.12 -20.29
CA VAL A 97 -14.44 -4.42 -19.26
C VAL A 97 -15.15 -3.15 -18.81
N ARG A 98 -15.65 -2.36 -19.76
CA ARG A 98 -16.44 -1.14 -19.50
C ARG A 98 -17.68 -1.41 -18.67
N ARG A 99 -18.45 -2.44 -19.02
CA ARG A 99 -19.65 -2.86 -18.28
C ARG A 99 -19.30 -3.25 -16.84
N SER A 100 -18.23 -4.04 -16.66
CA SER A 100 -17.76 -4.47 -15.33
C SER A 100 -17.33 -3.29 -14.45
N GLY A 101 -16.56 -2.34 -15.01
CA GLY A 101 -16.17 -1.11 -14.31
C GLY A 101 -17.37 -0.30 -13.86
N ARG A 102 -18.33 -0.05 -14.77
CA ARG A 102 -19.57 0.68 -14.45
C ARG A 102 -20.44 -0.03 -13.42
N GLN A 103 -20.54 -1.35 -13.50
CA GLN A 103 -21.29 -2.12 -12.51
C GLN A 103 -20.66 -1.97 -11.12
N THR A 104 -19.33 -1.97 -11.03
CA THR A 104 -18.60 -1.76 -9.78
C THR A 104 -18.86 -0.35 -9.22
N LEU A 105 -18.69 0.69 -10.04
CA LEU A 105 -18.97 2.08 -9.64
C LEU A 105 -20.42 2.25 -9.17
N ASN A 106 -21.38 1.67 -9.89
CA ASN A 106 -22.79 1.74 -9.51
C ASN A 106 -23.08 1.08 -8.17
N ARG A 107 -22.47 -0.08 -7.89
CA ARG A 107 -22.65 -0.79 -6.61
C ARG A 107 -22.19 0.04 -5.42
N TYR A 108 -21.00 0.61 -5.49
CA TYR A 108 -20.44 1.41 -4.39
C TYR A 108 -21.07 2.81 -4.30
N ASN A 109 -21.38 3.45 -5.43
CA ASN A 109 -22.13 4.71 -5.44
C ASN A 109 -23.51 4.54 -4.78
N TYR A 110 -24.26 3.50 -5.17
CA TYR A 110 -25.55 3.20 -4.56
C TYR A 110 -25.41 2.88 -3.07
N ALA A 111 -24.46 2.02 -2.69
CA ALA A 111 -24.23 1.70 -1.28
C ALA A 111 -23.86 2.94 -0.46
N GLY A 112 -23.03 3.83 -1.00
CA GLY A 112 -22.68 5.12 -0.40
C GLY A 112 -23.89 6.03 -0.22
N ARG A 113 -24.74 6.17 -1.25
CA ARG A 113 -25.99 6.95 -1.13
C ARG A 113 -26.90 6.37 -0.05
N VAL A 114 -27.18 5.07 -0.07
CA VAL A 114 -28.09 4.44 0.91
C VAL A 114 -27.53 4.45 2.33
N GLN A 115 -26.21 4.36 2.52
CA GLN A 115 -25.63 4.25 3.87
C GLN A 115 -25.17 5.58 4.46
N GLU A 116 -24.75 6.54 3.62
CA GLU A 116 -24.14 7.80 4.08
C GLU A 116 -25.06 9.01 3.91
N THR A 117 -26.14 8.91 3.14
CA THR A 117 -27.10 10.01 2.96
C THR A 117 -28.48 9.68 3.54
N ASP A 118 -29.35 10.68 3.53
CA ASP A 118 -30.75 10.61 3.95
C ASP A 118 -31.64 9.85 2.97
N GLU A 119 -31.13 9.46 1.80
CA GLU A 119 -31.85 8.63 0.84
C GLU A 119 -32.16 7.22 1.40
N GLY A 120 -31.25 6.67 2.22
CA GLY A 120 -31.45 5.38 2.84
C GLY A 120 -32.14 5.48 4.19
N LEU A 121 -33.29 4.83 4.31
CA LEU A 121 -34.05 4.74 5.56
C LEU A 121 -33.63 3.48 6.32
N PRO A 122 -33.61 3.51 7.67
CA PRO A 122 -33.49 2.30 8.47
C PRO A 122 -34.54 1.27 8.02
N ALA A 123 -34.09 0.07 7.69
CA ALA A 123 -34.97 -1.01 7.26
C ALA A 123 -35.84 -1.46 8.44
N PHE A 124 -37.12 -1.71 8.17
CA PHE A 124 -38.05 -2.24 9.17
C PHE A 124 -37.56 -3.57 9.77
N THR A 125 -37.06 -4.46 8.91
CA THR A 125 -36.42 -5.72 9.29
C THR A 125 -34.98 -5.71 8.80
N GLU A 126 -34.02 -5.93 9.70
CA GLU A 126 -32.61 -6.02 9.33
C GLU A 126 -32.33 -7.30 8.54
N CYS A 127 -31.52 -7.21 7.48
CA CYS A 127 -31.07 -8.42 6.79
C CYS A 127 -30.01 -9.17 7.61
N ARG A 128 -29.94 -10.50 7.44
CA ARG A 128 -28.98 -11.38 8.14
C ARG A 128 -27.52 -10.91 8.01
N LEU A 129 -27.17 -10.31 6.87
CA LEU A 129 -25.81 -9.82 6.62
C LEU A 129 -25.49 -8.57 7.44
N CYS A 130 -26.39 -7.57 7.45
CA CYS A 130 -26.23 -6.38 8.28
C CYS A 130 -26.22 -6.73 9.77
N LYS A 131 -27.14 -7.59 10.22
CA LYS A 131 -27.21 -8.08 11.60
C LYS A 131 -25.90 -8.76 12.03
N ARG A 132 -25.35 -9.64 11.18
CA ARG A 132 -24.07 -10.32 11.46
C ARG A 132 -22.90 -9.34 11.51
N ALA A 133 -22.90 -8.34 10.64
CA ALA A 133 -21.82 -7.37 10.56
C ALA A 133 -21.93 -6.24 11.61
N GLY A 134 -23.03 -6.17 12.36
CA GLY A 134 -23.24 -5.15 13.39
C GLY A 134 -23.50 -3.74 12.85
N TYR A 135 -23.94 -3.61 11.60
CA TYR A 135 -24.25 -2.32 10.97
C TYR A 135 -25.75 -2.08 10.90
N VAL A 136 -26.14 -0.81 11.06
CA VAL A 136 -27.53 -0.37 10.84
C VAL A 136 -27.94 -0.69 9.40
N CYS A 137 -28.95 -1.52 9.25
CA CYS A 137 -29.44 -1.92 7.94
C CYS A 137 -30.24 -0.78 7.32
N ARG A 138 -29.62 0.06 6.47
CA ARG A 138 -30.35 1.06 5.66
C ARG A 138 -30.75 0.50 4.31
N ALA A 139 -31.99 0.75 3.92
CA ALA A 139 -32.56 0.30 2.65
C ALA A 139 -33.17 1.48 1.87
N TYR A 140 -33.14 1.35 0.54
CA TYR A 140 -33.81 2.25 -0.37
C TYR A 140 -34.83 1.45 -1.17
N LYS A 141 -36.06 1.97 -1.23
CA LYS A 141 -37.14 1.41 -2.05
C LYS A 141 -37.12 2.13 -3.38
N ASP A 142 -36.70 1.43 -4.42
CA ASP A 142 -36.75 1.95 -5.77
C ASP A 142 -38.22 2.11 -6.20
N ILE A 143 -38.60 3.34 -6.55
CA ILE A 143 -39.97 3.67 -6.94
C ILE A 143 -40.34 3.01 -8.28
N VAL A 144 -39.36 2.82 -9.16
CA VAL A 144 -39.57 2.27 -10.50
C VAL A 144 -39.68 0.76 -10.46
N THR A 145 -38.77 0.08 -9.75
CA THR A 145 -38.75 -1.39 -9.70
C THR A 145 -39.50 -1.98 -8.51
N HIS A 146 -39.93 -1.15 -7.56
CA HIS A 146 -40.50 -1.53 -6.26
C HIS A 146 -39.61 -2.47 -5.43
N LYS A 147 -38.35 -2.69 -5.84
CA LYS A 147 -37.41 -3.53 -5.12
C LYS A 147 -36.84 -2.76 -3.94
N THR A 148 -36.83 -3.41 -2.79
CA THR A 148 -36.17 -2.89 -1.59
C THR A 148 -34.85 -3.62 -1.43
N THR A 149 -33.74 -2.88 -1.47
CA THR A 149 -32.41 -3.47 -1.26
C THR A 149 -31.63 -2.64 -0.26
N CYS A 150 -30.99 -3.29 0.71
CA CYS A 150 -30.08 -2.60 1.62
C CYS A 150 -28.74 -2.31 0.94
N GLY A 151 -28.07 -1.23 1.36
CA GLY A 151 -26.78 -0.84 0.77
C GLY A 151 -25.72 -1.95 0.85
N TYR A 152 -25.73 -2.76 1.93
CA TYR A 152 -24.80 -3.87 2.13
C TYR A 152 -24.99 -5.00 1.10
N CYS A 153 -26.23 -5.43 0.91
CA CYS A 153 -26.52 -6.51 -0.06
C CYS A 153 -26.26 -6.05 -1.49
N PHE A 154 -26.56 -4.78 -1.79
CA PHE A 154 -26.35 -4.21 -3.10
C PHE A 154 -24.86 -4.09 -3.45
N SER A 155 -24.01 -3.65 -2.51
CA SER A 155 -22.56 -3.56 -2.76
C SER A 155 -21.94 -4.92 -3.10
N ARG A 156 -22.48 -6.00 -2.53
CA ARG A 156 -22.09 -7.39 -2.82
C ARG A 156 -22.80 -8.04 -4.01
N GLY A 157 -23.65 -7.31 -4.73
CA GLY A 157 -24.36 -7.81 -5.91
C GLY A 157 -25.41 -8.89 -5.60
N LYS A 158 -25.99 -8.90 -4.39
CA LYS A 158 -27.07 -9.81 -4.03
C LYS A 158 -28.42 -9.24 -4.47
N ALA A 159 -29.19 -10.01 -5.24
CA ALA A 159 -30.42 -9.55 -5.89
C ALA A 159 -31.65 -9.49 -4.96
N ASP A 160 -31.66 -10.23 -3.85
CA ASP A 160 -32.84 -10.37 -3.00
C ASP A 160 -32.51 -10.13 -1.52
N CYS A 161 -32.48 -8.86 -1.13
CA CYS A 161 -32.33 -8.51 0.27
C CYS A 161 -33.69 -8.64 0.98
N GLY A 162 -33.76 -9.43 2.05
CA GLY A 162 -34.94 -9.50 2.92
C GLY A 162 -35.18 -8.22 3.75
N ALA A 163 -34.36 -7.18 3.57
CA ALA A 163 -34.50 -5.93 4.31
C ALA A 163 -35.83 -5.25 3.96
N GLY A 164 -36.63 -4.95 4.97
CA GLY A 164 -37.89 -4.21 4.82
C GLY A 164 -39.07 -5.01 4.27
N LYS A 165 -38.97 -6.34 4.11
CA LYS A 165 -40.17 -7.16 3.91
C LYS A 165 -40.98 -7.18 5.21
N PRO A 166 -42.30 -6.88 5.18
CA PRO A 166 -43.14 -7.10 6.34
C PRO A 166 -43.02 -8.58 6.70
N VAL A 167 -42.70 -8.85 7.96
CA VAL A 167 -42.85 -10.20 8.48
C VAL A 167 -44.35 -10.44 8.47
N ASP A 168 -44.85 -11.37 7.64
CA ASP A 168 -46.26 -11.73 7.64
C ASP A 168 -46.59 -12.37 8.99
N GLU A 169 -46.87 -11.55 10.00
CA GLU A 169 -47.20 -11.93 11.39
C GLU A 169 -48.58 -12.61 11.51
N GLY A 170 -49.19 -13.04 10.40
CA GLY A 170 -50.56 -13.57 10.35
C GLY A 170 -50.71 -15.03 9.95
N ALA A 171 -49.63 -15.76 9.66
CA ALA A 171 -49.71 -17.19 9.39
C ALA A 171 -49.56 -17.98 10.70
N GLU A 172 -50.63 -18.03 11.51
CA GLU A 172 -50.73 -19.07 12.53
C GLU A 172 -50.68 -20.44 11.82
N PRO A 173 -49.72 -21.31 12.16
CA PRO A 173 -49.66 -22.64 11.57
C PRO A 173 -50.84 -23.45 12.11
N ALA A 174 -51.89 -23.56 11.30
CA ALA A 174 -52.95 -24.52 11.53
C ALA A 174 -52.34 -25.92 11.58
N VAL A 175 -52.45 -26.53 12.77
CA VAL A 175 -51.98 -27.86 13.10
C VAL A 175 -52.84 -28.87 12.34
N GLU A 176 -52.30 -29.44 11.26
CA GLU A 176 -52.80 -30.69 10.70
C GLU A 176 -51.69 -31.73 10.73
N ASP A 177 -51.90 -32.75 11.56
CA ASP A 177 -51.01 -33.87 11.92
C ASP A 177 -50.58 -34.80 10.76
N ALA A 178 -50.73 -34.35 9.51
CA ALA A 178 -50.16 -34.99 8.32
C ALA A 178 -48.84 -34.31 7.86
N ALA A 179 -48.57 -33.07 8.28
CA ALA A 179 -47.40 -32.30 7.85
C ALA A 179 -46.07 -32.70 8.53
N GLY A 180 -46.12 -33.33 9.71
CA GLY A 180 -44.91 -33.67 10.48
C GLY A 180 -43.96 -34.66 9.79
N ARG A 181 -44.48 -35.57 8.95
CA ARG A 181 -43.64 -36.51 8.18
C ARG A 181 -42.92 -35.85 6.99
N GLY A 182 -43.56 -34.87 6.34
CA GLY A 182 -42.92 -34.14 5.25
C GLY A 182 -41.78 -33.24 5.73
N ILE A 183 -41.93 -32.65 6.92
CA ILE A 183 -40.91 -31.80 7.54
C ILE A 183 -39.67 -32.63 7.88
N ILE A 184 -39.82 -33.83 8.45
CA ILE A 184 -38.68 -34.70 8.78
C ILE A 184 -37.93 -35.11 7.51
N ALA A 185 -38.64 -35.52 6.45
CA ALA A 185 -38.00 -35.90 5.17
C ALA A 185 -37.27 -34.71 4.51
N ASP A 186 -37.83 -33.51 4.55
CA ASP A 186 -37.15 -32.29 4.06
C ASP A 186 -35.92 -31.93 4.90
N MET A 187 -35.98 -32.12 6.23
CA MET A 187 -34.83 -31.94 7.11
C MET A 187 -33.74 -32.98 6.84
N GLU A 188 -34.08 -34.24 6.57
CA GLU A 188 -33.13 -35.29 6.20
C GLU A 188 -32.39 -34.96 4.90
N VAL A 189 -33.12 -34.52 3.85
CA VAL A 189 -32.50 -34.09 2.58
C VAL A 189 -31.58 -32.89 2.79
N LYS A 190 -32.00 -31.91 3.62
CA LYS A 190 -31.16 -30.75 3.95
C LYS A 190 -29.94 -31.13 4.78
N MET A 191 -30.05 -32.08 5.71
CA MET A 191 -28.91 -32.57 6.48
C MET A 191 -27.90 -33.27 5.59
N ALA A 192 -28.35 -34.14 4.67
CA ALA A 192 -27.47 -34.77 3.68
C ALA A 192 -26.74 -33.73 2.82
N ALA A 193 -27.46 -32.71 2.31
CA ALA A 193 -26.83 -31.63 1.54
C ALA A 193 -25.83 -30.80 2.38
N MET A 194 -26.10 -30.59 3.67
CA MET A 194 -25.16 -29.92 4.56
C MET A 194 -23.92 -30.78 4.88
N GLU A 195 -24.07 -32.10 4.96
CA GLU A 195 -22.95 -33.02 5.15
C GLU A 195 -21.99 -32.96 3.94
N ASP A 196 -22.52 -32.98 2.72
CA ASP A 196 -21.74 -32.79 1.49
C ASP A 196 -21.03 -31.42 1.46
N ASP A 197 -21.72 -30.34 1.85
CA ASP A 197 -21.13 -29.00 1.96
C ASP A 197 -20.00 -28.93 3.02
N ILE A 198 -20.15 -29.65 4.14
CA ILE A 198 -19.11 -29.73 5.19
C ILE A 198 -17.88 -30.48 4.66
N GLU A 199 -18.06 -31.57 3.91
CA GLU A 199 -16.97 -32.30 3.29
C GLU A 199 -16.20 -31.41 2.29
N LEU A 200 -16.92 -30.71 1.40
CA LEU A 200 -16.33 -29.80 0.43
C LEU A 200 -15.53 -28.65 1.10
N LEU A 201 -16.07 -28.07 2.18
CA LEU A 201 -15.38 -27.03 2.94
C LEU A 201 -14.15 -27.58 3.68
N THR A 202 -14.21 -28.82 4.15
CA THR A 202 -13.09 -29.49 4.82
C THR A 202 -11.93 -29.70 3.85
N ASP A 203 -12.22 -30.19 2.64
CA ASP A 203 -11.22 -30.36 1.57
C ASP A 203 -10.61 -29.02 1.13
N ALA A 204 -11.45 -28.00 0.94
CA ALA A 204 -10.98 -26.66 0.58
C ALA A 204 -10.06 -26.06 1.66
N ASN A 205 -10.39 -26.26 2.95
CA ASN A 205 -9.54 -25.81 4.06
C ASN A 205 -8.20 -26.57 4.07
N LEU A 206 -8.21 -27.88 3.84
CA LEU A 206 -6.98 -28.68 3.75
C LEU A 206 -6.09 -28.23 2.59
N GLU A 207 -6.68 -27.93 1.43
CA GLU A 207 -5.94 -27.39 0.28
C GLU A 207 -5.32 -26.02 0.60
N LEU A 208 -6.07 -25.14 1.27
CA LEU A 208 -5.57 -23.83 1.71
C LEU A 208 -4.44 -23.95 2.74
N GLU A 209 -4.53 -24.87 3.70
CA GLU A 209 -3.45 -25.15 4.64
C GLU A 209 -2.18 -25.63 3.93
N ASN A 210 -2.33 -26.53 2.95
CA ASN A 210 -1.20 -27.02 2.16
C ASN A 210 -0.56 -25.90 1.32
N LYS A 211 -1.36 -25.05 0.67
CA LYS A 211 -0.87 -23.85 -0.03
C LYS A 211 -0.17 -22.89 0.93
N GLY A 212 -0.71 -22.69 2.13
CA GLY A 212 -0.11 -21.88 3.18
C GLY A 212 1.26 -22.40 3.60
N LYS A 213 1.39 -23.70 3.85
CA LYS A 213 2.68 -24.35 4.16
C LYS A 213 3.68 -24.21 3.03
N ALA A 214 3.25 -24.40 1.77
CA ALA A 214 4.12 -24.25 0.60
C ALA A 214 4.67 -22.82 0.46
N LEU A 215 3.80 -21.81 0.62
CA LEU A 215 4.22 -20.40 0.59
C LEU A 215 5.19 -20.05 1.73
N LEU A 216 4.99 -20.59 2.94
CA LEU A 216 5.92 -20.41 4.05
C LEU A 216 7.31 -21.00 3.73
N SER A 217 7.37 -22.19 3.14
CA SER A 217 8.64 -22.79 2.70
C SER A 217 9.34 -21.96 1.61
N GLU A 218 8.59 -21.38 0.66
CA GLU A 218 9.15 -20.49 -0.36
C GLU A 218 9.74 -19.21 0.26
N ILE A 219 9.05 -18.61 1.23
CA ILE A 219 9.54 -17.45 1.97
C ILE A 219 10.85 -17.76 2.70
N GLU A 220 10.95 -18.93 3.35
CA GLU A 220 12.17 -19.36 4.05
C GLU A 220 13.35 -19.54 3.08
N LEU A 221 13.09 -20.13 1.91
CA LEU A 221 14.10 -20.29 0.86
C LEU A 221 14.60 -18.95 0.33
N LEU A 222 13.69 -18.02 0.03
CA LEU A 222 14.04 -16.65 -0.41
C LEU A 222 14.83 -15.91 0.67
N LYS A 223 14.43 -16.03 1.94
CA LYS A 223 15.15 -15.44 3.07
C LYS A 223 16.58 -15.98 3.18
N GLY A 224 16.77 -17.29 3.00
CA GLY A 224 18.09 -17.93 2.98
C GLY A 224 18.97 -17.40 1.83
N SER A 225 18.42 -17.35 0.62
CA SER A 225 19.09 -16.83 -0.58
C SER A 225 19.51 -15.35 -0.40
N HIS A 226 18.60 -14.50 0.05
CA HIS A 226 18.88 -13.09 0.29
C HIS A 226 19.93 -12.89 1.39
N SER A 227 19.86 -13.65 2.48
CA SER A 227 20.87 -13.62 3.55
C SER A 227 22.27 -13.98 3.03
N ALA A 228 22.38 -15.00 2.18
CA ALA A 228 23.65 -15.37 1.55
C ALA A 228 24.18 -14.26 0.62
N LYS A 229 23.31 -13.66 -0.19
CA LYS A 229 23.67 -12.54 -1.08
C LYS A 229 24.14 -11.31 -0.31
N ILE A 230 23.46 -10.96 0.77
CA ILE A 230 23.85 -9.85 1.66
C ILE A 230 25.22 -10.12 2.27
N LYS A 231 25.47 -11.32 2.81
CA LYS A 231 26.80 -11.71 3.33
C LYS A 231 27.89 -11.58 2.27
N GLY A 232 27.62 -12.02 1.03
CA GLY A 232 28.56 -11.88 -0.08
C GLY A 232 28.89 -10.42 -0.40
N LEU A 233 27.88 -9.55 -0.42
CA LEU A 233 28.09 -8.11 -0.64
C LEU A 233 28.88 -7.45 0.49
N VAL A 234 28.59 -7.79 1.75
CA VAL A 234 29.33 -7.28 2.92
C VAL A 234 30.80 -7.69 2.85
N SER A 235 31.10 -8.94 2.51
CA SER A 235 32.49 -9.39 2.31
C SER A 235 33.19 -8.64 1.18
N LYS A 236 32.49 -8.36 0.07
CA LYS A 236 33.04 -7.59 -1.06
C LYS A 236 33.33 -6.14 -0.66
N ILE A 237 32.43 -5.50 0.09
CA ILE A 237 32.63 -4.13 0.60
C ILE A 237 33.86 -4.09 1.52
N LYS A 238 34.01 -5.08 2.40
CA LYS A 238 35.19 -5.18 3.27
C LYS A 238 36.49 -5.26 2.46
N LEU A 239 36.53 -6.15 1.46
CA LEU A 239 37.70 -6.29 0.59
C LEU A 239 38.05 -4.99 -0.14
N LEU A 240 37.06 -4.29 -0.70
CA LEU A 240 37.28 -3.01 -1.38
C LEU A 240 37.79 -1.93 -0.42
N LYS A 241 37.32 -1.93 0.83
CA LYS A 241 37.80 -1.01 1.86
C LYS A 241 39.26 -1.28 2.22
N ASP A 242 39.64 -2.55 2.37
CA ASP A 242 41.02 -2.94 2.65
C ASP A 242 41.94 -2.52 1.48
N GLN A 243 41.52 -2.75 0.23
CA GLN A 243 42.24 -2.30 -0.97
C GLN A 243 42.38 -0.77 -1.05
N GLN A 244 41.34 -0.02 -0.64
CA GLN A 244 41.40 1.44 -0.62
C GLN A 244 42.41 1.96 0.41
N VAL A 245 42.50 1.32 1.58
CA VAL A 245 43.50 1.65 2.60
C VAL A 245 44.91 1.41 2.07
N ASP A 246 45.17 0.27 1.43
CA ASP A 246 46.47 -0.03 0.82
C ASP A 246 46.84 0.98 -0.28
N LEU A 247 45.87 1.38 -1.11
CA LEU A 247 46.08 2.37 -2.16
C LEU A 247 46.43 3.74 -1.58
N LEU A 248 45.72 4.18 -0.53
CA LEU A 248 46.00 5.45 0.15
C LEU A 248 47.40 5.44 0.78
N ALA A 249 47.80 4.36 1.45
CA ALA A 249 49.15 4.23 2.00
C ALA A 249 50.24 4.31 0.90
N SER A 250 49.99 3.68 -0.25
CA SER A 250 50.91 3.78 -1.40
C SER A 250 51.00 5.20 -1.97
N TYR A 251 49.88 5.94 -1.97
CA TYR A 251 49.84 7.33 -2.42
C TYR A 251 50.60 8.25 -1.48
N GLU A 252 50.45 8.09 -0.17
CA GLU A 252 51.20 8.84 0.84
C GLU A 252 52.71 8.62 0.71
N LEU A 253 53.15 7.36 0.56
CA LEU A 253 54.56 7.04 0.33
C LEU A 253 55.09 7.73 -0.94
N ASN A 254 54.33 7.68 -2.04
CA ASN A 254 54.72 8.35 -3.28
C ASN A 254 54.79 9.88 -3.13
N GLN A 255 53.93 10.49 -2.31
CA GLN A 255 54.00 11.92 -2.01
C GLN A 255 55.29 12.26 -1.25
N GLU A 256 55.67 11.45 -0.26
CA GLU A 256 56.93 11.62 0.48
C GLU A 256 58.16 11.49 -0.44
N GLU A 257 58.18 10.51 -1.34
CA GLU A 257 59.24 10.36 -2.35
C GLU A 257 59.31 11.58 -3.28
N LEU A 258 58.17 12.07 -3.76
CA LEU A 258 58.11 13.27 -4.61
C LEU A 258 58.62 14.52 -3.88
N THR A 259 58.30 14.69 -2.60
CA THR A 259 58.84 15.80 -1.80
C THR A 259 60.36 15.72 -1.67
N THR A 260 60.89 14.52 -1.40
CA THR A 260 62.35 14.28 -1.32
C THR A 260 63.05 14.59 -2.64
N VAL A 261 62.47 14.17 -3.77
CA VAL A 261 63.01 14.46 -5.11
C VAL A 261 62.98 15.97 -5.39
N ARG A 262 61.91 16.67 -5.01
CA ARG A 262 61.80 18.13 -5.18
C ARG A 262 62.89 18.87 -4.39
N GLU A 263 63.06 18.55 -3.11
CA GLU A 263 64.11 19.15 -2.27
C GLU A 263 65.51 18.92 -2.84
N ALA A 264 65.78 17.70 -3.33
CA ALA A 264 67.05 17.38 -3.97
C ALA A 264 67.28 18.19 -5.26
N LEU A 265 66.24 18.43 -6.07
CA LEU A 265 66.34 19.27 -7.26
C LEU A 265 66.61 20.74 -6.89
N GLU A 266 65.90 21.28 -5.91
CA GLU A 266 66.11 22.65 -5.42
C GLU A 266 67.54 22.85 -4.89
N GLU A 267 68.11 21.88 -4.18
CA GLU A 267 69.50 21.92 -3.74
C GLU A 267 70.49 21.92 -4.92
N LYS A 268 70.22 21.11 -5.96
CA LYS A 268 71.04 21.07 -7.18
C LYS A 268 70.99 22.39 -7.94
N ASP A 269 69.81 22.97 -8.09
CA ASP A 269 69.64 24.26 -8.76
C ASP A 269 70.37 25.38 -8.01
N ALA A 270 70.20 25.47 -6.69
CA ALA A 270 70.94 26.41 -5.85
C ALA A 270 72.47 26.19 -5.90
N ALA A 271 72.94 24.95 -6.09
CA ALA A 271 74.36 24.68 -6.30
C ALA A 271 74.86 25.13 -7.67
N ILE A 272 74.04 25.01 -8.72
CA ILE A 272 74.34 25.50 -10.08
C ILE A 272 74.41 27.02 -10.09
N GLU A 273 73.43 27.72 -9.52
CA GLU A 273 73.42 29.18 -9.42
C GLU A 273 74.67 29.71 -8.73
N ARG A 274 75.07 29.10 -7.60
CA ARG A 274 76.32 29.43 -6.90
C ARG A 274 77.57 29.23 -7.76
N ARG A 275 77.58 28.28 -8.69
CA ARG A 275 78.69 28.05 -9.63
C ARG A 275 78.68 29.07 -10.75
N LEU A 276 77.52 29.40 -11.31
CA LEU A 276 77.38 30.42 -12.34
C LEU A 276 77.82 31.79 -11.83
N ALA A 277 77.37 32.20 -10.63
CA ALA A 277 77.78 33.47 -10.02
C ALA A 277 79.32 33.56 -9.81
N LYS A 278 79.98 32.43 -9.51
CA LYS A 278 81.45 32.37 -9.40
C LYS A 278 82.17 32.50 -10.74
N LEU A 279 81.54 32.10 -11.84
CA LEU A 279 82.11 32.22 -13.18
C LEU A 279 81.96 33.64 -13.73
N GLU A 280 80.84 34.32 -13.44
CA GLU A 280 80.59 35.70 -13.88
C GLU A 280 81.46 36.74 -13.15
N GLY A 281 81.89 36.45 -11.92
CA GLY A 281 82.76 37.33 -11.13
C GLY A 281 84.26 37.30 -11.49
N LYS A 282 84.66 36.59 -12.54
CA LYS A 282 86.05 36.48 -13.03
C LYS A 282 86.22 37.16 -14.37
#